data_AF-A0A093SYM9-F1
#
_entry.id   AF-A0A093SYM9-F1
#
_cell.length_a   1.000
_cell.length_b   1.000
_cell.length_c   1.000
_cell.angle_alpha   90.00
_cell.angle_beta   90.00
_cell.angle_gamma   90.00
#
_symmetry.space_group_name_H-M   'P 1'
#
loop_
_entity.id
_entity.type
_entity.pdbx_description
1 polymer ?
#
loop_
_entity_poly.entity_id
_entity_poly.type
_entity_poly.pdbx_seq_one_letter_code
_entity_poly.pdbx_strand_id
1 'polypeptide(L)'
;TAYFRFMMENRSAFREKNPEASSIELAKKLAGAWRELPASQKQVYEEAKKTDWQRYGEQLAKYKAQLTPAQAAALKEERRKQLARRRSLRAKRELTALGKPKRPRSGLNIFVAEKFQESEGISPAAKLKKLFDAWQKLSTSQKQQYLQLAEDDKVRYENEMKSWEAKMVELGREDLVRSKKKRLKKKPAETAKQAGTARTSLGTKAKLKLKKPEE
;
A
#
# COMPACT_ATOMS: atom_id res chain seq x y z
N THR A 1 15.94 -20.53 -14.00
CA THR A 1 17.19 -21.15 -13.51
C THR A 1 17.18 -22.62 -13.89
N ALA A 2 18.32 -23.31 -13.88
CA ALA A 2 18.42 -24.73 -14.29
C ALA A 2 17.45 -25.62 -13.49
N TYR A 3 17.40 -25.45 -12.16
CA TYR A 3 16.43 -26.13 -11.31
C TYR A 3 14.97 -25.90 -11.72
N PHE A 4 14.57 -24.66 -12.01
CA PHE A 4 13.19 -24.38 -12.42
C PHE A 4 12.84 -25.05 -13.75
N ARG A 5 13.79 -25.18 -14.68
CA ARG A 5 13.59 -25.91 -15.94
C ARG A 5 13.38 -27.40 -15.67
N PHE A 6 14.28 -28.03 -14.91
CA PHE A 6 14.12 -29.42 -14.44
C PHE A 6 12.78 -29.64 -13.74
N MET A 7 12.40 -28.74 -12.82
CA MET A 7 11.14 -28.82 -12.09
C MET A 7 9.95 -28.76 -13.04
N MET A 8 9.95 -27.87 -14.04
CA MET A 8 8.83 -27.75 -14.99
C MET A 8 8.68 -28.99 -15.87
N GLU A 9 9.79 -29.56 -16.36
CA GLU A 9 9.79 -30.77 -17.19
C GLU A 9 9.37 -32.02 -16.40
N ASN A 10 9.80 -32.14 -15.15
CA ASN A 10 9.58 -33.34 -14.34
C ASN A 10 8.31 -33.27 -13.47
N ARG A 11 7.65 -32.10 -13.36
CA ARG A 11 6.49 -31.92 -12.47
C ARG A 11 5.32 -32.83 -12.82
N SER A 12 5.05 -33.08 -14.10
CA SER A 12 3.97 -33.98 -14.55
C SER A 12 4.27 -35.42 -14.14
N ALA A 13 5.44 -35.94 -14.48
CA ALA A 13 5.86 -37.30 -14.14
C ALA A 13 5.88 -37.54 -12.61
N PHE A 14 6.32 -36.56 -11.84
CA PHE A 14 6.28 -36.66 -10.38
C PHE A 14 4.85 -36.61 -9.83
N ARG A 15 3.93 -35.90 -10.48
CA ARG A 15 2.51 -35.84 -10.09
C ARG A 15 1.80 -37.15 -10.41
N GLU A 16 2.07 -37.76 -11.55
CA GLU A 16 1.53 -39.08 -11.90
C GLU A 16 1.95 -40.15 -10.90
N LYS A 17 3.21 -40.12 -10.44
CA LYS A 17 3.72 -41.02 -9.40
C LYS A 17 3.23 -40.67 -7.99
N ASN A 18 2.68 -39.47 -7.79
CA ASN A 18 2.24 -38.97 -6.49
C ASN A 18 0.94 -38.15 -6.64
N PRO A 19 -0.17 -38.78 -7.06
CA PRO A 19 -1.41 -38.08 -7.40
C PRO A 19 -2.03 -37.37 -6.20
N GLU A 20 -1.93 -37.96 -5.01
CA GLU A 20 -2.43 -37.42 -3.75
C GLU A 20 -1.49 -36.36 -3.12
N ALA A 21 -0.26 -36.23 -3.61
CA ALA A 21 0.70 -35.31 -2.99
C ALA A 21 0.33 -33.86 -3.26
N SER A 22 0.37 -33.04 -2.21
CA SER A 22 0.16 -31.61 -2.35
C SER A 22 1.24 -30.97 -3.22
N SER A 23 0.94 -29.83 -3.83
CA SER A 23 1.93 -29.11 -4.65
C SER A 23 3.21 -28.74 -3.90
N ILE A 24 3.12 -28.57 -2.57
CA ILE A 24 4.26 -28.26 -1.70
C ILE A 24 5.13 -29.51 -1.50
N GLU A 25 4.53 -30.66 -1.21
CA GLU A 25 5.25 -31.93 -1.07
C GLU A 25 5.89 -32.36 -2.38
N LEU A 26 5.18 -32.18 -3.50
CA LEU A 26 5.70 -32.43 -4.83
C LEU A 26 6.94 -31.59 -5.13
N ALA A 27 6.90 -30.29 -4.78
CA ALA A 27 8.05 -29.40 -4.94
C ALA A 27 9.22 -29.79 -4.03
N LYS A 28 8.96 -30.27 -2.80
CA LYS A 28 10.00 -30.80 -1.91
C LYS A 28 10.66 -32.06 -2.49
N LYS A 29 9.87 -32.99 -3.05
CA LYS A 29 10.37 -34.20 -3.72
C LYS A 29 11.22 -33.86 -4.95
N LEU A 30 10.75 -32.94 -5.81
CA LEU A 30 11.53 -32.44 -6.95
C LEU A 30 12.82 -31.73 -6.53
N ALA A 31 12.80 -30.96 -5.44
CA ALA A 31 14.00 -30.32 -4.89
C ALA A 31 15.00 -31.34 -4.31
N GLY A 32 14.52 -32.48 -3.81
CA GLY A 32 15.35 -33.61 -3.40
C GLY A 32 16.00 -34.29 -4.60
N ALA A 33 15.19 -34.68 -5.59
CA ALA A 33 15.67 -35.30 -6.83
C ALA A 33 16.69 -34.43 -7.58
N TRP A 34 16.48 -33.11 -7.62
CA TRP A 34 17.47 -32.19 -8.18
C TRP A 34 18.79 -32.18 -7.40
N ARG A 35 18.77 -32.32 -6.06
CA ARG A 35 20.01 -32.37 -5.27
C ARG A 35 20.80 -33.63 -5.57
N GLU A 36 20.14 -34.77 -5.70
CA GLU A 36 20.74 -36.07 -6.01
C GLU A 36 21.19 -36.22 -7.47
N LEU A 37 20.66 -35.40 -8.38
CA LEU A 37 20.98 -35.46 -9.80
C LEU A 37 22.49 -35.30 -10.05
N PRO A 38 23.14 -36.18 -10.85
CA PRO A 38 24.56 -36.07 -11.17
C PRO A 38 24.93 -34.74 -11.84
N ALA A 39 26.18 -34.31 -11.65
CA ALA A 39 26.67 -33.05 -12.22
C ALA A 39 26.56 -33.01 -13.77
N SER A 40 26.79 -34.15 -14.44
CA SER A 40 26.66 -34.29 -15.89
C SER A 40 25.22 -34.04 -16.38
N GLN A 41 24.22 -34.57 -15.67
CA GLN A 41 22.82 -34.34 -16.02
C GLN A 41 22.36 -32.92 -15.66
N LYS A 42 22.87 -32.34 -14.56
CA LYS A 42 22.66 -30.94 -14.22
C LYS A 42 23.27 -29.99 -15.25
N GLN A 43 24.39 -30.35 -15.86
CA GLN A 43 25.06 -29.52 -16.88
C GLN A 43 24.16 -29.24 -18.08
N VAL A 44 23.40 -30.23 -18.56
CA VAL A 44 22.43 -30.05 -19.65
C VAL A 44 21.45 -28.90 -19.34
N TYR A 45 20.96 -28.84 -18.10
CA TYR A 45 20.06 -27.78 -17.65
C TYR A 45 20.73 -26.42 -17.46
N GLU A 46 22.01 -26.39 -17.06
CA GLU A 46 22.79 -25.15 -16.94
C GLU A 46 23.17 -24.58 -18.31
N GLU A 47 23.53 -25.41 -19.28
CA GLU A 47 23.78 -25.01 -20.67
C GLU A 47 22.51 -24.46 -21.31
N ALA A 48 21.39 -25.18 -21.16
CA ALA A 48 20.08 -24.72 -21.58
C ALA A 48 19.67 -23.37 -20.95
N LYS A 49 20.00 -23.14 -19.68
CA LYS A 49 19.77 -21.86 -19.01
C LYS A 49 20.65 -20.76 -19.61
N LYS A 50 21.91 -21.05 -19.97
CA LYS A 50 22.82 -20.07 -20.62
C LYS A 50 22.29 -19.67 -21.99
N THR A 51 21.86 -20.63 -22.80
CA THR A 51 21.30 -20.35 -24.14
C THR A 51 19.99 -19.56 -24.03
N ASP A 52 19.09 -19.93 -23.13
CA ASP A 52 17.85 -19.17 -22.85
C ASP A 52 18.15 -17.73 -22.40
N TRP A 53 19.21 -17.54 -21.60
CA TRP A 53 19.61 -16.21 -21.13
C TRP A 53 20.09 -15.32 -22.28
N GLN A 54 20.87 -15.87 -23.21
CA GLN A 54 21.30 -15.16 -24.42
C GLN A 54 20.10 -14.78 -25.28
N ARG A 55 19.21 -15.74 -25.57
CA ARG A 55 17.96 -15.49 -26.31
C ARG A 55 17.09 -14.43 -25.65
N TYR A 56 16.94 -14.49 -24.32
CA TYR A 56 16.19 -13.50 -23.56
C TYR A 56 16.82 -12.11 -23.68
N GLY A 57 18.15 -12.01 -23.62
CA GLY A 57 18.87 -10.75 -23.80
C GLY A 57 18.59 -10.12 -25.17
N GLU A 58 18.68 -10.90 -26.24
CA GLU A 58 18.38 -10.45 -27.61
C GLU A 58 16.91 -10.02 -27.76
N GLN A 59 15.97 -10.83 -27.25
CA GLN A 59 14.54 -10.52 -27.29
C GLN A 59 14.22 -9.26 -26.49
N LEU A 60 14.84 -9.08 -25.33
CA LEU A 60 14.65 -7.89 -24.49
C LEU A 60 15.23 -6.65 -25.17
N ALA A 61 16.36 -6.75 -25.85
CA ALA A 61 16.94 -5.66 -26.63
C ALA A 61 16.02 -5.25 -27.77
N LYS A 62 15.52 -6.22 -28.56
CA LYS A 62 14.53 -5.99 -29.62
C LYS A 62 13.25 -5.34 -29.08
N TYR A 63 12.70 -5.87 -28.00
CA TYR A 63 11.50 -5.33 -27.33
C TYR A 63 11.71 -3.89 -26.86
N LYS A 64 12.86 -3.60 -26.22
CA LYS A 64 13.17 -2.25 -25.75
C LYS A 64 13.37 -1.26 -26.90
N ALA A 65 13.97 -1.68 -28.00
CA ALA A 65 14.16 -0.84 -29.19
C ALA A 65 12.83 -0.49 -29.88
N GLN A 66 11.80 -1.34 -29.76
CA GLN A 66 10.47 -1.10 -30.32
C GLN A 66 9.61 -0.13 -29.49
N LEU A 67 9.97 0.15 -28.23
CA LEU A 67 9.16 0.98 -27.34
C LEU A 67 9.33 2.46 -27.63
N THR A 68 8.22 3.20 -27.64
CA THR A 68 8.29 4.66 -27.61
C THR A 68 8.73 5.16 -26.23
N PRO A 69 9.33 6.36 -26.12
CA PRO A 69 9.69 6.94 -24.82
C PRO A 69 8.52 7.02 -23.84
N ALA A 70 7.31 7.31 -24.33
CA ALA A 70 6.10 7.36 -23.52
C ALA A 70 5.70 5.98 -22.96
N GLN A 71 5.74 4.93 -23.80
CA GLN A 71 5.45 3.56 -23.35
C GLN A 71 6.49 3.07 -22.34
N ALA A 72 7.78 3.35 -22.58
CA ALA A 72 8.85 3.00 -21.66
C ALA A 72 8.68 3.69 -20.29
N ALA A 73 8.29 4.96 -20.28
CA ALA A 73 7.98 5.70 -19.06
C ALA A 73 6.76 5.11 -18.31
N ALA A 74 5.69 4.76 -19.04
CA ALA A 74 4.51 4.12 -18.46
C ALA A 74 4.84 2.76 -17.80
N LEU A 75 5.62 1.91 -18.47
CA LEU A 75 6.07 0.62 -17.91
C LEU A 75 6.93 0.79 -16.65
N LYS A 76 7.81 1.80 -16.62
CA LYS A 76 8.62 2.12 -15.44
C LYS A 76 7.74 2.59 -14.27
N GLU A 77 6.73 3.40 -14.57
CA GLU A 77 5.76 3.92 -13.60
C GLU A 77 4.90 2.79 -13.01
N GLU A 78 4.42 1.88 -13.85
CA GLU A 78 3.66 0.70 -13.45
C GLU A 78 4.52 -0.23 -12.58
N ARG A 79 5.76 -0.54 -13.00
CA ARG A 79 6.70 -1.35 -12.20
C ARG A 79 6.93 -0.72 -10.82
N ARG A 80 7.06 0.61 -10.74
CA ARG A 80 7.19 1.34 -9.46
C ARG A 80 5.94 1.17 -8.60
N LYS A 81 4.74 1.32 -9.18
CA LYS A 81 3.45 1.11 -8.47
C LYS A 81 3.32 -0.32 -7.94
N GLN A 82 3.63 -1.33 -8.77
CA GLN A 82 3.58 -2.74 -8.38
C GLN A 82 4.57 -3.04 -7.24
N LEU A 83 5.81 -2.54 -7.33
CA LEU A 83 6.80 -2.73 -6.27
C LEU A 83 6.39 -2.01 -4.97
N ALA A 84 5.85 -0.80 -5.06
CA ALA A 84 5.33 -0.07 -3.91
C ALA A 84 4.15 -0.81 -3.25
N ARG A 85 3.22 -1.35 -4.05
CA ARG A 85 2.12 -2.20 -3.57
C ARG A 85 2.64 -3.47 -2.90
N ARG A 86 3.63 -4.16 -3.50
CA ARG A 86 4.23 -5.36 -2.89
C ARG A 86 4.91 -5.03 -1.55
N ARG A 87 5.62 -3.90 -1.48
CA ARG A 87 6.26 -3.42 -0.24
C ARG A 87 5.21 -3.09 0.82
N SER A 88 4.14 -2.38 0.47
CA SER A 88 3.10 -2.00 1.43
C SER A 88 2.34 -3.23 1.96
N LEU A 89 2.07 -4.22 1.11
CA LEU A 89 1.44 -5.49 1.52
C LEU A 89 2.35 -6.30 2.45
N ARG A 90 3.66 -6.37 2.19
CA ARG A 90 4.63 -7.03 3.09
C ARG A 90 4.67 -6.34 4.45
N ALA A 91 4.82 -5.01 4.47
CA ALA A 91 4.81 -4.22 5.69
C ALA A 91 3.49 -4.41 6.46
N LYS A 92 2.33 -4.43 5.78
CA LYS A 92 1.04 -4.69 6.42
C LYS A 92 0.99 -6.09 7.05
N ARG A 93 1.44 -7.13 6.35
CA ARG A 93 1.48 -8.51 6.87
C ARG A 93 2.37 -8.62 8.10
N GLU A 94 3.54 -7.98 8.08
CA GLU A 94 4.45 -7.91 9.23
C GLU A 94 3.77 -7.23 10.43
N LEU A 95 3.13 -6.08 10.23
CA LEU A 95 2.41 -5.38 11.30
C LEU A 95 1.24 -6.22 11.85
N THR A 96 0.53 -6.97 10.99
CA THR A 96 -0.52 -7.90 11.43
C THR A 96 0.07 -9.06 12.25
N ALA A 97 1.20 -9.63 11.81
CA ALA A 97 1.87 -10.72 12.54
C ALA A 97 2.40 -10.26 13.91
N LEU A 98 2.85 -9.01 14.02
CA LEU A 98 3.25 -8.37 15.28
C LEU A 98 2.06 -7.95 16.17
N GLY A 99 0.83 -8.25 15.75
CA GLY A 99 -0.37 -7.94 16.53
C GLY A 99 -0.65 -6.45 16.70
N LYS A 100 -0.26 -5.61 15.73
CA LYS A 100 -0.48 -4.17 15.84
C LYS A 100 -1.96 -3.83 16.02
N PRO A 101 -2.33 -3.05 17.05
CA PRO A 101 -3.71 -2.65 17.32
C PRO A 101 -4.42 -2.04 16.10
N LYS A 102 -5.66 -2.45 15.86
CA LYS A 102 -6.51 -1.85 14.81
C LYS A 102 -6.90 -0.44 15.22
N ARG A 103 -6.98 0.45 14.23
CA ARG A 103 -7.35 1.86 14.43
C ARG A 103 -8.71 2.00 15.13
N PRO A 104 -8.93 3.11 15.86
CA PRO A 104 -10.22 3.37 16.48
C PRO A 104 -11.35 3.35 15.44
N ARG A 105 -12.47 2.74 15.81
CA ARG A 105 -13.69 2.73 15.01
C ARG A 105 -14.43 4.05 15.19
N SER A 106 -14.90 4.63 14.09
CA SER A 106 -15.83 5.77 14.13
C SER A 106 -17.24 5.30 14.48
N GLY A 107 -18.09 6.18 15.01
CA GLY A 107 -19.49 5.86 15.32
C GLY A 107 -20.24 5.29 14.11
N LEU A 108 -19.99 5.83 12.91
CA LEU A 108 -20.51 5.26 11.66
C LEU A 108 -20.00 3.83 11.40
N ASN A 109 -18.73 3.53 11.70
CA ASN A 109 -18.20 2.17 11.50
C ASN A 109 -18.84 1.18 12.47
N ILE A 110 -19.16 1.61 13.69
CA ILE A 110 -19.85 0.80 14.69
C ILE A 110 -21.29 0.56 14.24
N PHE A 111 -22.02 1.61 13.87
CA PHE A 111 -23.37 1.52 13.30
C PHE A 111 -23.44 0.61 12.08
N VAL A 112 -22.51 0.79 11.12
CA VAL A 112 -22.43 -0.07 9.94
C VAL A 112 -22.15 -1.51 10.36
N ALA A 113 -21.21 -1.77 11.26
CA ALA A 113 -20.90 -3.14 11.69
C ALA A 113 -22.11 -3.85 12.30
N GLU A 114 -22.93 -3.15 13.08
CA GLU A 114 -24.16 -3.67 13.68
C GLU A 114 -25.25 -3.92 12.62
N LYS A 115 -25.52 -2.92 11.77
CA LYS A 115 -26.65 -2.95 10.84
C LYS A 115 -26.34 -3.59 9.49
N PHE A 116 -25.09 -3.95 9.22
CA PHE A 116 -24.72 -4.56 7.94
C PHE A 116 -25.34 -5.93 7.71
N GLN A 117 -25.44 -6.76 8.76
CA GLN A 117 -26.09 -8.07 8.67
C GLN A 117 -27.59 -7.96 8.46
N GLU A 118 -28.24 -7.04 9.19
CA GLU A 118 -29.68 -6.76 9.10
C GLU A 118 -30.08 -6.09 7.77
N SER A 119 -29.16 -5.39 7.11
CA SER A 119 -29.47 -4.64 5.90
C SER A 119 -29.69 -5.53 4.67
N GLU A 120 -30.79 -5.30 3.95
CA GLU A 120 -31.11 -5.98 2.70
C GLU A 120 -30.48 -5.30 1.47
N GLY A 121 -29.88 -6.10 0.60
CA GLY A 121 -29.28 -5.63 -0.63
C GLY A 121 -28.48 -6.72 -1.35
N ILE A 122 -28.52 -6.67 -2.69
CA ILE A 122 -27.93 -7.68 -3.58
C ILE A 122 -26.39 -7.63 -3.53
N SER A 123 -25.81 -6.45 -3.28
CA SER A 123 -24.35 -6.28 -3.19
C SER A 123 -23.93 -5.58 -1.88
N PRO A 124 -22.76 -5.94 -1.31
CA PRO A 124 -22.17 -5.25 -0.16
C PRO A 124 -22.06 -3.73 -0.34
N ALA A 125 -21.72 -3.29 -1.56
CA ALA A 125 -21.60 -1.86 -1.88
C ALA A 125 -22.96 -1.15 -1.81
N ALA A 126 -24.03 -1.77 -2.32
CA ALA A 126 -25.39 -1.23 -2.23
C ALA A 126 -25.88 -1.17 -0.77
N LYS A 127 -25.59 -2.21 0.04
CA LYS A 127 -25.88 -2.22 1.48
C LYS A 127 -25.20 -1.05 2.20
N LEU A 128 -23.89 -0.85 1.97
CA LEU A 128 -23.14 0.25 2.58
C LEU A 128 -23.70 1.63 2.21
N LYS A 129 -24.13 1.82 0.95
CA LYS A 129 -24.75 3.09 0.53
C LYS A 129 -26.04 3.35 1.29
N LYS A 130 -26.94 2.35 1.38
CA LYS A 130 -28.19 2.46 2.16
C LYS A 130 -27.93 2.76 3.63
N LEU A 131 -26.96 2.09 4.25
CA LEU A 131 -26.57 2.33 5.65
C LEU A 131 -26.00 3.72 5.86
N PHE A 132 -25.21 4.23 4.91
CA PHE A 132 -24.74 5.61 4.97
C PHE A 132 -25.91 6.61 4.93
N ASP A 133 -26.86 6.41 4.02
CA ASP A 133 -28.05 7.25 3.93
C ASP A 133 -28.91 7.17 5.22
N ALA A 134 -29.06 5.97 5.79
CA ALA A 134 -29.74 5.75 7.05
C ALA A 134 -29.03 6.47 8.21
N TRP A 135 -27.70 6.37 8.28
CA TRP A 135 -26.90 7.09 9.28
C TRP A 135 -27.10 8.60 9.18
N GLN A 136 -27.13 9.18 7.98
CA GLN A 136 -27.37 10.62 7.83
C GLN A 136 -28.73 11.03 8.41
N LYS A 137 -29.76 10.22 8.18
CA LYS A 137 -31.13 10.45 8.66
C LYS A 137 -31.33 10.21 10.17
N LEU A 138 -30.40 9.52 10.85
CA LEU A 138 -30.50 9.33 12.30
C LEU A 138 -30.47 10.67 13.04
N SER A 139 -31.30 10.77 14.08
CA SER A 139 -31.30 11.90 14.99
C SER A 139 -29.99 12.00 15.78
N THR A 140 -29.71 13.20 16.31
CA THR A 140 -28.51 13.42 17.14
C THR A 140 -28.48 12.50 18.36
N SER A 141 -29.63 12.26 19.00
CA SER A 141 -29.74 11.36 20.16
C SER A 141 -29.36 9.92 19.81
N GLN A 142 -29.88 9.38 18.70
CA GLN A 142 -29.54 8.03 18.23
C GLN A 142 -28.07 7.92 17.83
N LYS A 143 -27.52 8.96 17.17
CA LYS A 143 -26.08 9.02 16.84
C LYS A 143 -25.22 9.06 18.10
N GLN A 144 -25.68 9.68 19.17
CA GLN A 144 -24.92 9.88 20.40
C GLN A 144 -24.46 8.55 21.02
N GLN A 145 -25.31 7.51 21.01
CA GLN A 145 -24.92 6.19 21.50
C GLN A 145 -23.70 5.65 20.74
N TYR A 146 -23.70 5.73 19.41
CA TYR A 146 -22.57 5.28 18.59
C TYR A 146 -21.34 6.18 18.72
N LEU A 147 -21.54 7.48 18.95
CA LEU A 147 -20.44 8.41 19.21
C LEU A 147 -19.76 8.11 20.54
N GLN A 148 -20.52 7.75 21.57
CA GLN A 148 -19.98 7.33 22.86
C GLN A 148 -19.18 6.03 22.72
N LEU A 149 -19.72 5.02 22.04
CA LEU A 149 -18.99 3.78 21.74
C LEU A 149 -17.69 4.02 20.94
N ALA A 150 -17.70 5.03 20.06
CA ALA A 150 -16.51 5.42 19.32
C ALA A 150 -15.46 6.09 20.22
N GLU A 151 -15.89 6.83 21.25
CA GLU A 151 -14.99 7.40 22.25
C GLU A 151 -14.35 6.30 23.11
N ASP A 152 -15.14 5.32 23.55
CA ASP A 152 -14.63 4.15 24.27
C ASP A 152 -13.62 3.35 23.43
N ASP A 153 -13.88 3.19 22.12
CA ASP A 153 -12.95 2.52 21.20
C ASP A 153 -11.65 3.30 20.97
N LYS A 154 -11.67 4.65 21.11
CA LYS A 154 -10.42 5.44 21.15
C LYS A 154 -9.61 5.13 22.40
N VAL A 155 -10.24 5.08 23.56
CA VAL A 155 -9.57 4.74 24.83
C VAL A 155 -8.95 3.34 24.75
N ARG A 156 -9.71 2.35 24.26
CA ARG A 156 -9.21 1.00 23.96
C ARG A 156 -7.95 1.04 23.09
N TYR A 157 -8.02 1.71 21.93
CA TYR A 157 -6.89 1.81 21.01
C TYR A 157 -5.68 2.48 21.64
N GLU A 158 -5.86 3.53 22.44
CA GLU A 158 -4.76 4.22 23.09
C GLU A 158 -4.05 3.31 24.10
N ASN A 159 -4.80 2.56 24.91
CA ASN A 159 -4.26 1.60 25.85
C ASN A 159 -3.53 0.45 25.14
N GLU A 160 -4.18 -0.18 24.14
CA GLU A 160 -3.55 -1.24 23.34
C GLU A 160 -2.28 -0.75 22.64
N MET A 161 -2.28 0.47 22.09
CA MET A 161 -1.12 1.03 21.42
C MET A 161 0.03 1.32 22.38
N LYS A 162 -0.25 1.80 23.61
CA LYS A 162 0.79 2.00 24.62
C LYS A 162 1.49 0.68 24.95
N SER A 163 0.72 -0.37 25.23
CA SER A 163 1.26 -1.70 25.52
C SER A 163 2.00 -2.29 24.33
N TRP A 164 1.46 -2.14 23.12
CA TRP A 164 2.10 -2.63 21.90
C TRP A 164 3.40 -1.88 21.59
N GLU A 165 3.44 -0.56 21.75
CA GLU A 165 4.65 0.23 21.54
C GLU A 165 5.73 -0.13 22.56
N ALA A 166 5.38 -0.33 23.83
CA ALA A 166 6.32 -0.82 24.85
C ALA A 166 6.91 -2.18 24.45
N LYS A 167 6.07 -3.12 24.01
CA LYS A 167 6.53 -4.43 23.49
C LYS A 167 7.44 -4.30 22.27
N MET A 168 7.19 -3.35 21.36
CA MET A 168 8.07 -3.14 20.20
C MET A 168 9.43 -2.58 20.61
N VAL A 169 9.50 -1.72 21.62
CA VAL A 169 10.77 -1.24 22.18
C VAL A 169 11.56 -2.37 22.83
N GLU A 170 10.89 -3.22 23.64
CA GLU A 170 11.51 -4.40 24.26
C GLU A 170 12.09 -5.38 23.22
N LEU A 171 11.40 -5.55 22.09
CA LEU A 171 11.87 -6.37 20.97
C LEU A 171 12.90 -5.67 20.05
N GLY A 172 13.36 -4.46 20.40
CA GLY A 172 14.33 -3.68 19.61
C GLY A 172 13.78 -3.13 18.28
N ARG A 173 12.46 -3.12 18.10
CA ARG A 173 11.73 -2.66 16.90
C ARG A 173 11.17 -1.26 17.06
N GLU A 174 12.02 -0.34 17.53
CA GLU A 174 11.65 1.07 17.73
C GLU A 174 11.23 1.78 16.44
N ASP A 175 11.66 1.25 15.27
CA ASP A 175 11.25 1.71 13.94
C ASP A 175 9.72 1.72 13.75
N LEU A 176 9.00 0.90 14.52
CA LEU A 176 7.55 0.72 14.40
C LEU A 176 6.73 1.58 15.37
N VAL A 177 7.38 2.26 16.33
CA VAL A 177 6.76 3.12 17.34
C VAL A 177 6.36 4.46 16.73
N ARG A 178 5.21 5.01 17.13
CA ARG A 178 4.74 6.31 16.60
C ARG A 178 5.65 7.44 17.10
N SER A 179 6.38 8.07 16.19
CA SER A 179 7.09 9.32 16.50
C SER A 179 6.10 10.46 16.80
N LYS A 180 6.15 11.01 18.02
CA LYS A 180 5.31 12.17 18.45
C LYS A 180 5.44 13.38 17.52
N LYS A 181 6.62 13.60 16.90
CA LYS A 181 6.88 14.73 15.97
C LYS A 181 5.98 14.74 14.73
N LYS A 182 5.38 13.61 14.34
CA LYS A 182 4.55 13.52 13.12
C LYS A 182 3.10 13.97 13.30
N ARG A 183 2.55 13.98 14.53
CA ARG A 183 1.15 14.41 14.80
C ARG A 183 0.95 15.92 14.75
N LEU A 184 2.00 16.72 14.95
CA LEU A 184 1.90 18.19 14.99
C LEU A 184 1.75 18.86 13.61
N LYS A 185 1.90 18.13 12.49
CA LYS A 185 1.82 18.69 11.13
C LYS A 185 0.46 18.58 10.43
N LYS A 186 -0.62 18.24 11.15
CA LYS A 186 -2.00 18.28 10.62
C LYS A 186 -2.95 18.99 11.59
N LYS A 187 -2.90 20.32 11.61
CA LYS A 187 -4.09 21.14 11.78
C LYS A 187 -4.43 21.74 10.40
N PRO A 188 -5.66 21.59 9.88
CA PRO A 188 -6.08 22.33 8.69
C PRO A 188 -6.19 23.80 9.06
N ALA A 189 -5.59 24.68 8.26
CA ALA A 189 -5.85 26.11 8.32
C ALA A 189 -7.27 26.35 7.78
N GLU A 190 -8.18 26.75 8.65
CA GLU A 190 -9.54 27.13 8.29
C GLU A 190 -9.55 28.62 7.90
N THR A 191 -9.84 28.82 6.63
CA THR A 191 -10.39 29.98 5.91
C THR A 191 -10.66 31.28 6.68
N ALA A 192 -10.02 32.37 6.25
CA ALA A 192 -10.59 33.72 6.29
C ALA A 192 -10.40 34.39 4.92
N LYS A 193 -11.46 34.35 4.11
CA LYS A 193 -11.71 35.32 3.04
C LYS A 193 -13.06 35.96 3.35
N GLN A 194 -13.10 37.27 3.58
CA GLN A 194 -14.06 38.14 2.90
C GLN A 194 -13.58 39.60 2.91
N ALA A 195 -14.03 40.31 1.90
CA ALA A 195 -13.50 41.55 1.35
C ALA A 195 -13.90 42.83 2.11
N GLY A 196 -13.14 43.90 1.89
CA GLY A 196 -13.50 45.27 2.25
C GLY A 196 -12.77 46.28 1.37
N THR A 197 -13.44 46.75 0.32
CA THR A 197 -13.03 47.82 -0.59
C THR A 197 -13.18 49.17 0.10
N ALA A 198 -12.15 50.03 0.09
CA ALA A 198 -12.33 51.48 0.22
C ALA A 198 -11.11 52.25 -0.35
N ARG A 199 -11.36 53.03 -1.40
CA ARG A 199 -10.51 54.11 -1.92
C ARG A 199 -10.62 55.33 -1.01
N THR A 200 -9.51 56.03 -0.77
CA THR A 200 -9.32 57.51 -0.57
C THR A 200 -7.87 57.70 -0.10
N SER A 201 -7.08 58.73 -0.39
CA SER A 201 -7.15 59.93 -1.22
C SER A 201 -5.76 60.62 -1.15
N LEU A 202 -5.31 61.17 -2.28
CA LEU A 202 -4.57 62.44 -2.49
C LEU A 202 -3.64 63.03 -1.41
N GLY A 203 -2.44 63.47 -1.84
CA GLY A 203 -1.67 64.53 -1.15
C GLY A 203 -0.15 64.56 -1.42
N THR A 204 0.35 64.92 -2.61
CA THR A 204 0.86 66.26 -3.00
C THR A 204 2.35 66.55 -2.69
N LYS A 205 3.15 66.65 -3.79
CA LYS A 205 4.32 67.52 -4.10
C LYS A 205 5.57 67.54 -3.20
N ALA A 206 6.75 67.40 -3.83
CA ALA A 206 7.67 68.52 -4.08
C ALA A 206 8.85 68.13 -5.01
N LYS A 207 9.21 69.09 -5.88
CA LYS A 207 10.28 69.10 -6.88
C LYS A 207 11.67 69.18 -6.23
N LEU A 208 12.72 68.74 -6.92
CA LEU A 208 13.83 69.62 -7.30
C LEU A 208 14.70 69.04 -8.42
N LYS A 209 15.15 69.95 -9.29
CA LYS A 209 15.77 69.74 -10.61
C LYS A 209 17.28 69.51 -10.51
N LEU A 210 17.83 69.07 -11.66
CA LEU A 210 18.98 69.64 -12.37
C LEU A 210 20.31 68.85 -12.31
N LYS A 211 20.65 68.16 -13.41
CA LYS A 211 21.71 68.56 -14.37
C LYS A 211 21.90 67.52 -15.48
N LYS A 212 21.86 68.02 -16.71
CA LYS A 212 22.38 67.45 -17.98
C LYS A 212 23.90 67.78 -18.08
N PRO A 213 24.66 67.45 -19.15
CA PRO A 213 24.47 66.48 -20.26
C PRO A 213 25.77 65.72 -20.67
N GLU A 214 25.71 65.00 -21.80
CA GLU A 214 26.79 64.52 -22.71
C GLU A 214 27.68 63.38 -22.19
N GLU A 215 27.86 62.25 -22.88
CA GLU A 215 28.05 61.99 -24.32
C GLU A 215 27.29 60.73 -24.79
#